data_AF-A0A7C8HUN1-F1
#
_entry.id   AF-A0A7C8HUN1-F1
#
_cell.length_a   1.000
_cell.length_b   1.000
_cell.length_c   1.000
_cell.angle_alpha   90.00
_cell.angle_beta   90.00
_cell.angle_gamma   90.00
#
_symmetry.space_group_name_H-M   'P 1'
#
loop_
_entity.id
_entity.type
_entity.pdbx_description
1 polymer ?
#
loop_
_entity_poly.entity_id
_entity_poly.type
_entity_poly.pdbx_seq_one_letter_code
_entity_poly.pdbx_strand_id
1 'polypeptide(L)'
;MDVILDMIQALDTAPLQLPVPQDERLLKITAHIIQNPACQRRLDEWGHIIGATSRTLTRLFHKETGMSFSQWRQQARLLEALRQLACGESVTSVAMNLGYDSVSAFVAMFRKNLGSTPGQYFNSPPYK
;
A
#
# COMPACT_ATOMS: atom_id res chain seq x y z
N MET A 1 33.35 2.08 23.04
CA MET A 1 32.73 3.34 22.60
C MET A 1 31.87 2.98 21.42
N ASP A 2 30.57 3.00 21.66
CA ASP A 2 29.64 1.95 21.27
C ASP A 2 28.97 2.16 19.91
N VAL A 3 29.02 1.09 19.11
CA VAL A 3 27.96 0.51 18.28
C VAL A 3 26.88 1.49 17.76
N ILE A 4 27.20 2.25 16.70
CA ILE A 4 26.23 2.98 15.87
C ILE A 4 25.79 2.09 14.67
N LEU A 5 25.51 0.81 14.92
CA LEU A 5 25.08 -0.13 13.87
C LEU A 5 23.85 -0.97 14.24
N ASP A 6 23.39 -0.92 15.49
CA ASP A 6 22.31 -1.80 15.98
C ASP A 6 20.89 -1.22 15.89
N MET A 7 20.71 0.01 15.36
CA MET A 7 19.37 0.59 15.22
C MET A 7 18.67 0.31 13.88
N ILE A 8 19.29 -0.50 13.01
CA ILE A 8 18.64 -0.94 11.75
C ILE A 8 17.95 -2.31 11.93
N GLN A 9 18.05 -2.94 13.11
CA GLN A 9 17.67 -4.35 13.30
C GLN A 9 16.39 -4.58 14.12
N ALA A 10 15.54 -3.57 14.25
CA ALA A 10 14.20 -3.75 14.77
C ALA A 10 13.23 -3.02 13.83
N LEU A 11 12.81 -3.73 12.78
CA LEU A 11 11.53 -3.66 12.07
C LEU A 11 11.76 -4.33 10.71
N ASP A 12 11.68 -5.66 10.70
CA ASP A 12 11.41 -6.46 9.49
C ASP A 12 9.93 -6.24 9.04
N THR A 13 9.49 -4.98 9.14
CA THR A 13 8.18 -4.51 8.72
C THR A 13 8.41 -4.10 7.29
N ALA A 14 7.94 -4.92 6.36
CA ALA A 14 8.12 -4.79 4.91
C ALA A 14 8.33 -3.32 4.53
N PRO A 15 9.47 -2.97 3.89
CA PRO A 15 9.84 -1.57 3.70
C PRO A 15 8.63 -0.88 3.07
N LEU A 16 8.05 0.07 3.82
CA LEU A 16 6.89 0.89 3.45
C LEU A 16 7.29 1.87 2.32
N GLN A 17 7.90 1.32 1.27
CA GLN A 17 8.39 2.01 0.10
C GLN A 17 7.54 1.55 -1.07
N LEU A 18 6.92 2.50 -1.76
CA LEU A 18 6.14 2.22 -2.95
C LEU A 18 7.05 2.46 -4.17
N PRO A 19 7.58 1.41 -4.82
CA PRO A 19 8.50 1.61 -5.94
C PRO A 19 7.76 2.30 -7.08
N VAL A 20 8.35 3.35 -7.61
CA VAL A 20 7.80 4.11 -8.74
C VAL A 20 8.29 3.46 -10.03
N PRO A 21 7.40 2.93 -10.88
CA PRO A 21 7.79 2.36 -12.17
C PRO A 21 8.28 3.47 -13.11
N GLN A 22 9.02 3.09 -14.16
CA GLN A 22 9.53 4.01 -15.17
C GLN A 22 8.68 4.00 -16.45
N ASP A 23 8.00 2.88 -16.77
CA ASP A 23 7.12 2.80 -17.95
C ASP A 23 5.93 3.75 -17.80
N GLU A 24 5.69 4.58 -18.82
CA GLU A 24 4.64 5.59 -18.82
C GLU A 24 3.24 5.02 -18.54
N ARG A 25 2.96 3.79 -18.99
CA ARG A 25 1.67 3.15 -18.76
C ARG A 25 1.50 2.75 -17.31
N LEU A 26 2.57 2.23 -16.70
CA LEU A 26 2.58 1.91 -15.27
C LEU A 26 2.53 3.17 -14.42
N LEU A 27 3.21 4.24 -14.82
CA LEU A 27 3.11 5.55 -14.18
C LEU A 27 1.66 6.06 -14.15
N LYS A 28 0.93 5.97 -15.27
CA LYS A 28 -0.49 6.34 -15.34
C LYS A 28 -1.35 5.50 -14.39
N ILE A 29 -1.14 4.18 -14.35
CA ILE A 29 -1.87 3.28 -13.45
C ILE A 29 -1.59 3.62 -11.99
N THR A 30 -0.31 3.70 -11.63
CA THR A 30 0.14 3.92 -10.25
C THR A 30 -0.28 5.28 -9.73
N ALA A 31 -0.14 6.34 -10.53
CA ALA A 31 -0.63 7.67 -10.19
C ALA A 31 -2.15 7.70 -9.97
N HIS A 32 -2.93 7.01 -10.81
CA HIS A 32 -4.37 6.93 -10.62
C HIS A 32 -4.76 6.22 -9.33
N ILE A 33 -4.06 5.15 -8.96
CA ILE A 33 -4.33 4.41 -7.72
C ILE A 33 -3.94 5.23 -6.49
N ILE A 34 -2.86 6.01 -6.55
CA ILE A 34 -2.48 6.91 -5.46
C ILE A 34 -3.55 8.00 -5.26
N GLN A 35 -4.08 8.56 -6.36
CA GLN A 35 -5.13 9.57 -6.31
C GLN A 35 -6.51 8.99 -5.93
N ASN A 36 -6.76 7.73 -6.30
CA ASN A 36 -8.01 7.03 -6.00
C ASN A 36 -7.71 5.63 -5.44
N PRO A 37 -7.36 5.52 -4.15
CA PRO A 37 -7.03 4.25 -3.51
C PRO A 37 -8.19 3.24 -3.53
N ALA A 38 -9.44 3.72 -3.51
CA ALA A 38 -10.64 2.89 -3.60
C ALA A 38 -10.79 2.19 -4.96
N CYS A 39 -10.04 2.59 -5.99
CA CYS A 39 -10.12 1.98 -7.32
C CYS A 39 -9.86 0.47 -7.26
N GLN A 40 -10.87 -0.31 -7.65
CA GLN A 40 -10.81 -1.78 -7.64
C GLN A 40 -10.39 -2.38 -9.00
N ARG A 41 -10.17 -1.54 -10.03
CA ARG A 41 -9.84 -1.99 -11.39
C ARG A 41 -8.70 -3.00 -11.42
N ARG A 42 -8.91 -4.05 -12.19
CA ARG A 42 -7.96 -5.14 -12.47
C ARG A 42 -7.06 -4.76 -13.65
N LEU A 43 -5.95 -5.50 -13.84
CA LEU A 43 -4.97 -5.19 -14.89
C LEU A 43 -5.50 -5.36 -16.31
N ASP A 44 -6.50 -6.23 -16.52
CA ASP A 44 -7.20 -6.37 -17.79
C ASP A 44 -8.04 -5.13 -18.12
N GLU A 45 -8.76 -4.59 -17.15
CA GLU A 45 -9.49 -3.32 -17.28
C GLU A 45 -8.53 -2.16 -17.56
N TRP A 46 -7.40 -2.09 -16.84
CA TRP A 46 -6.35 -1.12 -17.13
C TRP A 46 -5.79 -1.29 -18.54
N GLY A 47 -5.59 -2.53 -18.97
CA GLY A 47 -5.11 -2.88 -20.29
C GLY A 47 -5.95 -2.31 -21.43
N HIS A 48 -7.27 -2.34 -21.28
CA HIS A 48 -8.21 -1.72 -22.22
C HIS A 48 -8.05 -0.19 -22.31
N ILE A 49 -7.71 0.48 -21.20
CA ILE A 49 -7.55 1.94 -21.15
C ILE A 49 -6.21 2.39 -21.75
N ILE A 50 -5.14 1.65 -21.50
CA ILE A 50 -3.77 2.08 -21.83
C ILE A 50 -3.18 1.39 -23.07
N GLY A 51 -3.93 0.48 -23.70
CA GLY A 51 -3.47 -0.23 -24.90
C GLY A 51 -2.42 -1.31 -24.61
N ALA A 52 -2.60 -2.11 -23.57
CA ALA A 52 -1.68 -3.19 -23.23
C ALA A 52 -2.42 -4.43 -22.72
N THR A 53 -1.86 -5.62 -22.95
CA THR A 53 -2.45 -6.84 -22.36
C THR A 53 -2.13 -6.93 -20.87
N SER A 54 -3.01 -7.57 -20.09
CA SER A 54 -2.77 -7.87 -18.67
C SER A 54 -1.45 -8.63 -18.45
N ARG A 55 -1.09 -9.55 -19.36
CA ARG A 55 0.19 -10.28 -19.33
C ARG A 55 1.38 -9.33 -19.46
N THR A 56 1.31 -8.38 -20.40
CA THR A 56 2.36 -7.36 -20.58
C THR A 56 2.52 -6.51 -19.33
N LEU A 57 1.41 -6.04 -18.75
CA LEU A 57 1.44 -5.17 -17.56
C LEU A 57 1.94 -5.91 -16.33
N THR A 58 1.51 -7.16 -16.12
CA THR A 58 1.98 -7.99 -15.00
C THR A 58 3.50 -8.17 -15.06
N ARG A 59 4.03 -8.49 -16.24
CA ARG A 59 5.47 -8.65 -16.45
C ARG A 59 6.23 -7.35 -16.21
N LEU A 60 5.71 -6.22 -16.69
CA LEU A 60 6.33 -4.91 -16.49
C LEU A 60 6.33 -4.51 -15.02
N PHE A 61 5.19 -4.69 -14.31
CA PHE A 61 5.10 -4.42 -12.88
C PHE A 61 6.16 -5.19 -12.11
N HIS A 62 6.21 -6.52 -12.27
CA HIS A 62 7.22 -7.33 -11.61
C HIS A 62 8.65 -6.93 -11.97
N LYS A 63 8.91 -6.60 -13.24
CA LYS A 63 10.24 -6.19 -13.70
C LYS A 63 10.70 -4.87 -13.07
N GLU A 64 9.81 -3.89 -12.94
CA GLU A 64 10.16 -2.53 -12.52
C GLU A 64 10.01 -2.28 -11.03
N THR A 65 9.00 -2.90 -10.38
CA THR A 65 8.72 -2.69 -8.96
C THR A 65 9.15 -3.86 -8.08
N GLY A 66 9.52 -5.00 -8.68
CA GLY A 66 9.86 -6.23 -7.95
C GLY A 66 8.66 -6.95 -7.34
N MET A 67 7.44 -6.44 -7.53
CA MET A 67 6.23 -6.97 -6.90
C MET A 67 5.04 -7.05 -7.87
N SER A 68 4.06 -7.86 -7.51
CA SER A 68 2.81 -7.95 -8.28
C SER A 68 1.99 -6.68 -8.13
N PHE A 69 1.10 -6.41 -9.09
CA PHE A 69 0.19 -5.27 -9.04
C PHE A 69 -0.70 -5.26 -7.78
N SER A 70 -1.18 -6.42 -7.34
CA SER A 70 -2.01 -6.53 -6.13
C SER A 70 -1.24 -6.17 -4.87
N GLN A 71 0.02 -6.64 -4.75
CA GLN A 71 0.93 -6.27 -3.65
C GLN A 71 1.20 -4.76 -3.66
N TRP A 72 1.56 -4.21 -4.81
CA TRP A 72 1.81 -2.77 -4.97
C TRP A 72 0.59 -1.94 -4.56
N ARG A 73 -0.61 -2.31 -5.04
CA ARG A 73 -1.87 -1.63 -4.69
C ARG A 73 -2.19 -1.75 -3.20
N GLN A 74 -1.97 -2.91 -2.61
CA GLN A 74 -2.19 -3.11 -1.18
C GLN A 74 -1.26 -2.23 -0.34
N GLN A 75 0.00 -2.12 -0.74
CA GLN A 75 0.98 -1.27 -0.07
C GLN A 75 0.66 0.22 -0.21
N ALA A 76 0.22 0.66 -1.40
CA ALA A 76 -0.26 2.02 -1.61
C ALA A 76 -1.46 2.36 -0.69
N ARG A 77 -2.43 1.45 -0.57
CA ARG A 77 -3.59 1.62 0.34
C ARG A 77 -3.16 1.66 1.81
N LEU A 78 -2.18 0.86 2.20
CA LEU A 78 -1.66 0.85 3.57
C LEU A 78 -0.97 2.17 3.92
N LEU A 79 -0.15 2.70 3.02
CA LEU A 79 0.50 4.01 3.19
C LEU A 79 -0.52 5.13 3.35
N GLU A 80 -1.54 5.14 2.49
CA GLU A 80 -2.61 6.14 2.59
C GLU A 80 -3.44 5.97 3.87
N ALA A 81 -3.69 4.72 4.31
CA ALA A 81 -4.34 4.45 5.58
C ALA A 81 -3.55 5.05 6.75
N LEU A 82 -2.24 4.81 6.79
CA LEU A 82 -1.35 5.37 7.81
C LEU A 82 -1.40 6.89 7.80
N ARG A 83 -1.38 7.52 6.61
CA ARG A 83 -1.49 8.97 6.47
C ARG A 83 -2.81 9.51 7.04
N GLN A 84 -3.95 8.95 6.65
CA GLN A 84 -5.26 9.41 7.12
C GLN A 84 -5.43 9.20 8.63
N LEU A 85 -5.04 8.04 9.15
CA LEU A 85 -5.09 7.75 10.59
C LEU A 85 -4.16 8.67 11.39
N ALA A 86 -2.96 8.98 10.88
CA ALA A 86 -2.06 9.95 11.51
C ALA A 86 -2.64 11.37 11.51
N CYS A 87 -3.46 11.72 10.52
CA CYS A 87 -4.23 12.98 10.50
C CYS A 87 -5.45 12.96 11.43
N GLY A 88 -5.69 11.88 12.19
CA GLY A 88 -6.77 11.75 13.14
C GLY A 88 -8.11 11.28 12.54
N GLU A 89 -8.12 10.81 11.29
CA GLU A 89 -9.33 10.22 10.72
C GLU A 89 -9.74 8.94 11.44
N SER A 90 -11.05 8.70 11.54
CA SER A 90 -11.57 7.49 12.19
C SER A 90 -11.27 6.25 11.35
N VAL A 91 -11.02 5.11 12.02
CA VAL A 91 -10.79 3.81 11.35
C VAL A 91 -11.92 3.47 10.37
N THR A 92 -13.16 3.82 10.71
CA THR A 92 -14.33 3.63 9.84
C THR A 92 -14.26 4.48 8.58
N SER A 93 -13.94 5.77 8.70
CA SER A 93 -13.77 6.68 7.56
C SER A 93 -12.67 6.20 6.63
N VAL A 94 -11.52 5.83 7.18
CA VAL A 94 -10.36 5.33 6.40
C VAL A 94 -10.72 4.05 5.64
N ALA A 95 -11.42 3.11 6.27
CA ALA A 95 -11.86 1.89 5.59
C ALA A 95 -12.74 2.19 4.37
N MET A 96 -13.69 3.12 4.51
CA MET A 96 -14.59 3.53 3.42
C MET A 96 -13.83 4.29 2.31
N ASN A 97 -12.95 5.23 2.69
CA ASN A 97 -12.13 6.01 1.74
C ASN A 97 -11.21 5.14 0.89
N LEU A 98 -10.73 4.03 1.45
CA LEU A 98 -9.89 3.06 0.75
C LEU A 98 -10.69 1.99 -0.03
N GLY A 99 -12.02 2.06 0.01
CA GLY A 99 -12.92 1.18 -0.73
C GLY A 99 -13.02 -0.24 -0.18
N TYR A 100 -12.93 -0.41 1.15
CA TYR A 100 -13.22 -1.70 1.81
C TYR A 100 -14.72 -1.85 2.09
N ASP A 101 -15.25 -3.04 1.87
CA ASP A 101 -16.67 -3.36 2.10
C ASP A 101 -17.04 -3.40 3.59
N SER A 102 -16.06 -3.49 4.48
CA SER A 102 -16.26 -3.42 5.93
C SER A 102 -15.01 -2.95 6.66
N VAL A 103 -15.22 -2.36 7.85
CA VAL A 103 -14.13 -1.98 8.77
C VAL A 103 -13.31 -3.20 9.18
N SER A 104 -13.96 -4.35 9.41
CA SER A 104 -13.27 -5.60 9.76
C SER A 104 -12.32 -6.07 8.66
N ALA A 105 -12.69 -5.95 7.39
CA ALA A 105 -11.82 -6.29 6.27
C ALA A 105 -10.58 -5.37 6.21
N PHE A 106 -10.77 -4.08 6.46
CA PHE A 106 -9.66 -3.13 6.59
C PHE A 106 -8.73 -3.47 7.76
N VAL A 107 -9.28 -3.71 8.97
CA VAL A 107 -8.49 -4.04 10.15
C VAL A 107 -7.71 -5.34 9.96
N ALA A 108 -8.31 -6.35 9.32
CA ALA A 108 -7.63 -7.60 8.97
C ALA A 108 -6.46 -7.36 7.99
N MET A 109 -6.66 -6.52 6.97
CA MET A 109 -5.60 -6.11 6.05
C MET A 109 -4.47 -5.38 6.79
N PHE A 110 -4.80 -4.39 7.62
CA PHE A 110 -3.84 -3.59 8.36
C PHE A 110 -2.99 -4.48 9.29
N ARG A 111 -3.64 -5.34 10.08
CA ARG A 111 -2.96 -6.28 10.98
C ARG A 111 -2.09 -7.28 10.24
N LYS A 112 -2.53 -7.78 9.08
CA LYS A 112 -1.73 -8.68 8.26
C LYS A 112 -0.40 -8.04 7.81
N ASN A 113 -0.38 -6.73 7.58
CA ASN A 113 0.80 -6.03 7.09
C ASN A 113 1.67 -5.41 8.21
N LEU A 114 1.06 -4.95 9.30
CA LEU A 114 1.75 -4.21 10.38
C LEU A 114 1.78 -4.94 11.72
N GLY A 115 1.25 -6.17 11.78
CA GLY A 115 1.25 -7.02 12.98
C GLY A 115 0.26 -6.63 14.09
N SER A 116 -0.28 -5.41 14.05
CA SER A 116 -1.19 -4.84 15.06
C SER A 116 -2.42 -4.20 14.43
N THR A 117 -3.46 -3.90 15.22
CA THR A 117 -4.65 -3.19 14.71
C THR A 117 -4.38 -1.67 14.63
N PRO A 118 -5.13 -0.90 13.82
CA PRO A 118 -4.97 0.56 13.74
C PRO A 118 -5.01 1.23 15.11
N GLY A 119 -5.98 0.90 15.96
CA GLY A 119 -6.10 1.49 17.29
C GLY A 119 -4.90 1.17 18.20
N GLN A 120 -4.35 -0.04 18.14
CA GLN A 120 -3.15 -0.41 18.90
C GLN A 120 -1.90 0.30 18.39
N TYR A 121 -1.75 0.38 17.06
CA TYR A 121 -0.61 1.01 16.40
C TYR A 121 -0.50 2.51 16.72
N PHE A 122 -1.63 3.21 16.81
CA PHE A 122 -1.65 4.65 17.11
C PHE A 122 -1.79 4.99 18.61
N ASN A 123 -2.31 4.09 19.45
CA ASN A 123 -2.36 4.30 20.91
C ASN A 123 -1.07 3.87 21.64
N SER A 124 -0.24 3.04 21.00
CA SER A 124 1.09 2.69 21.51
C SER A 124 2.11 3.37 20.60
N PRO A 125 2.57 4.60 20.89
CA PRO A 125 3.66 5.19 20.12
C PRO A 125 4.82 4.18 20.12
N PRO A 126 5.54 4.01 18.99
CA PRO A 126 6.60 3.03 18.87
C PRO A 126 7.85 3.46 19.63
N TYR A 127 7.75 3.87 20.89
CA TYR A 127 8.87 4.19 21.77
C TYR A 127 8.47 3.91 23.23
N LYS A 128 8.88 2.74 23.72
CA LYS A 128 9.29 2.58 25.12
C LYS A 128 10.62 1.84 25.14
#